data_AF-A0A9Y2K1C3-F1
#
_entry.id   AF-A0A9Y2K1C3-F1
#
_cell.length_a   1.000
_cell.length_b   1.000
_cell.length_c   1.000
_cell.angle_alpha   90.00
_cell.angle_beta   90.00
_cell.angle_gamma   90.00
#
_symmetry.space_group_name_H-M   'P 1'
#
loop_
_entity.id
_entity.type
_entity.pdbx_description
1 polymer ?
#
loop_
_entity_poly.entity_id
_entity_poly.type
_entity_poly.pdbx_seq_one_letter_code
_entity_poly.pdbx_strand_id
1 'polypeptide(L)'
;MPPSELPPEERFKKAKEICYDLLAVRARTQEELRQALHRKGFDEETSENLLGKLDRAGLVNDAEFAELWVKSRHETQGLSRTALLAELRRKGVDDEVAAQAAGEVDRESEEQMAKELVRKRLGSLGNVDEQTALRRLLGFLARKGYPQGLAYTVIKEELREYGAESTLLDDAYID
;
A
#
# COMPACT_ATOMS: atom_id res chain seq x y z
N MET A 1 6.61 -9.80 37.08
CA MET A 1 7.77 -8.90 36.94
C MET A 1 7.69 -8.24 35.57
N PRO A 2 7.39 -6.93 35.49
CA PRO A 2 7.46 -6.18 34.24
C PRO A 2 8.88 -6.25 33.64
N PRO A 3 9.05 -6.13 32.31
CA PRO A 3 10.38 -6.21 31.70
C PRO A 3 11.38 -5.18 32.26
N SER A 4 10.89 -4.02 32.73
CA SER A 4 11.70 -2.97 33.35
C SER A 4 12.45 -3.41 34.62
N GLU A 5 11.94 -4.42 35.33
CA GLU A 5 12.53 -4.98 36.55
C GLU A 5 13.50 -6.15 36.28
N LEU A 6 13.59 -6.63 35.03
CA LEU A 6 14.51 -7.71 34.67
C LEU A 6 15.96 -7.23 34.62
N PRO A 7 16.94 -8.09 34.92
CA PRO A 7 18.34 -7.81 34.61
C PRO A 7 18.50 -7.40 33.13
N PRO A 8 19.38 -6.44 32.78
CA PRO A 8 19.52 -5.94 31.42
C PRO A 8 19.70 -7.03 30.35
N GLU A 9 20.50 -8.06 30.64
CA GLU A 9 20.73 -9.18 29.72
C GLU A 9 19.46 -10.02 29.49
N GLU A 10 18.69 -10.30 30.54
CA GLU A 10 17.45 -11.07 30.43
C GLU A 10 16.37 -10.27 29.71
N ARG A 11 16.29 -8.97 29.97
CA ARG A 11 15.40 -8.04 29.26
C ARG A 11 15.70 -8.02 27.77
N PHE A 12 16.98 -7.85 27.41
CA PHE A 12 17.41 -7.83 26.02
C PHE A 12 17.11 -9.17 25.32
N LYS A 13 17.36 -10.30 26.00
CA LYS A 13 17.03 -11.63 25.47
C LYS A 13 15.54 -11.79 25.16
N LYS A 14 14.65 -11.41 26.09
CA LYS A 14 13.19 -11.51 25.87
C LYS A 14 12.70 -10.58 24.77
N ALA A 15 13.22 -9.35 24.70
CA ALA A 15 12.90 -8.42 23.61
C ALA A 15 13.29 -9.01 22.23
N LYS A 16 14.46 -9.65 22.17
CA LYS A 16 14.98 -10.31 20.97
C LYS A 16 14.11 -11.49 20.54
N GLU A 17 13.71 -12.35 21.48
CA GLU A 17 12.79 -13.47 21.22
C GLU A 17 11.47 -12.96 20.61
N ILE A 18 10.87 -11.91 21.18
CA ILE A 18 9.64 -11.30 20.64
C ILE A 18 9.83 -10.80 19.21
N CYS A 19 10.93 -10.09 18.92
CA CYS A 19 11.18 -9.59 17.57
C CYS A 19 11.37 -10.74 16.58
N TYR A 20 12.08 -11.80 16.97
CA TYR A 20 12.29 -12.97 16.12
C TYR A 20 11.00 -13.73 15.84
N ASP A 21 10.15 -13.91 16.85
CA ASP A 21 8.84 -14.53 16.66
C ASP A 21 7.97 -13.73 15.67
N LEU A 22 8.01 -12.39 15.76
CA LEU A 22 7.25 -11.52 14.86
C LEU A 22 7.78 -11.52 13.43
N LEU A 23 9.10 -11.55 13.27
CA LEU A 23 9.80 -11.57 11.98
C LEU A 23 9.68 -12.94 11.29
N ALA A 24 9.62 -14.03 12.06
CA ALA A 24 9.41 -15.38 11.53
C ALA A 24 8.04 -15.53 10.84
N VAL A 25 7.03 -14.73 11.23
CA VAL A 25 5.70 -14.74 10.61
C VAL A 25 5.67 -13.94 9.30
N ARG A 26 6.25 -12.73 9.31
CA ARG A 26 6.34 -11.85 8.13
C ARG A 26 7.36 -10.74 8.37
N ALA A 27 7.81 -10.12 7.28
CA ALA A 27 8.54 -8.84 7.34
C ALA A 27 7.76 -7.79 8.15
N ARG A 28 8.50 -7.01 8.94
CA ARG A 28 8.02 -5.94 9.82
C ARG A 28 8.87 -4.69 9.61
N THR A 29 8.26 -3.53 9.75
CA THR A 29 9.00 -2.26 9.87
C THR A 29 9.61 -2.14 11.27
N GLN A 30 10.60 -1.27 11.44
CA GLN A 30 11.13 -0.92 12.77
C GLN A 30 10.03 -0.41 13.70
N GLU A 31 9.11 0.43 13.22
CA GLU A 31 8.02 0.98 14.05
C GLU A 31 7.02 -0.08 14.53
N GLU A 32 6.59 -1.01 13.65
CA GLU A 32 5.78 -2.15 14.06
C GLU A 32 6.43 -2.97 15.20
N LEU A 33 7.75 -3.15 15.17
CA LEU A 33 8.50 -3.86 16.22
C LEU A 33 8.64 -3.02 17.49
N ARG A 34 8.95 -1.72 17.37
CA ARG A 34 8.98 -0.76 18.49
C ARG A 34 7.66 -0.77 19.26
N GLN A 35 6.54 -0.64 18.55
CA GLN A 35 5.21 -0.70 19.15
C GLN A 35 4.90 -2.05 19.81
N ALA A 36 5.40 -3.15 19.25
CA ALA A 36 5.24 -4.47 19.86
C ALA A 36 6.03 -4.58 21.19
N LEU A 37 7.27 -4.10 21.23
CA LEU A 37 8.10 -4.06 22.42
C LEU A 37 7.49 -3.13 23.49
N HIS A 38 7.08 -1.93 23.10
CA HIS A 38 6.43 -0.98 24.01
C HIS A 38 5.16 -1.58 24.65
N ARG A 39 4.28 -2.21 23.85
CA ARG A 39 3.09 -2.90 24.37
C ARG A 39 3.40 -4.04 25.34
N LYS A 40 4.61 -4.60 25.28
CA LYS A 40 5.08 -5.66 26.18
C LYS A 40 5.78 -5.09 27.42
N GLY A 41 5.97 -3.78 27.51
CA GLY A 41 6.55 -3.09 28.67
C GLY A 41 8.07 -2.96 28.62
N PHE A 42 8.69 -3.06 27.44
CA PHE A 42 10.11 -2.74 27.26
C PHE A 42 10.30 -1.22 27.14
N ASP A 43 11.39 -0.72 27.72
CA ASP A 43 11.79 0.67 27.63
C ASP A 43 12.36 1.04 26.24
N GLU A 44 12.39 2.34 25.96
CA GLU A 44 12.87 2.92 24.70
C GLU A 44 14.33 2.54 24.44
N GLU A 45 15.19 2.64 25.45
CA GLU A 45 16.63 2.38 25.31
C GLU A 45 16.90 0.94 24.86
N THR A 46 16.26 -0.03 25.50
CA THR A 46 16.37 -1.46 25.13
C THR A 46 15.84 -1.70 23.71
N SER A 47 14.71 -1.06 23.38
CA SER A 47 14.07 -1.20 22.07
C SER A 47 14.95 -0.66 20.96
N GLU A 48 15.44 0.57 21.08
CA GLU A 48 16.31 1.21 20.08
C GLU A 48 17.65 0.48 19.94
N ASN A 49 18.25 0.01 21.05
CA ASN A 49 19.48 -0.78 20.99
C ASN A 49 19.29 -2.08 20.21
N LEU A 50 18.18 -2.78 20.43
CA LEU A 50 17.85 -4.01 19.73
C LEU A 50 17.52 -3.74 18.25
N LEU A 51 16.64 -2.78 17.97
CA LEU A 51 16.25 -2.44 16.59
C LEU A 51 17.45 -2.02 15.76
N GLY A 52 18.36 -1.20 16.28
CA GLY A 52 19.60 -0.85 15.58
C GLY A 52 20.57 -2.03 15.38
N LYS A 53 20.49 -3.09 16.20
CA LYS A 53 21.23 -4.34 15.95
C LYS A 53 20.56 -5.21 14.88
N LEU A 54 19.23 -5.26 14.86
CA LEU A 54 18.47 -6.00 13.84
C LEU A 54 18.64 -5.35 12.47
N ASP A 55 18.63 -4.02 12.41
CA ASP A 55 18.87 -3.23 11.21
C ASP A 55 20.27 -3.46 10.64
N ARG A 56 21.33 -3.32 11.45
CA ARG A 56 22.71 -3.62 11.03
C ARG A 56 22.93 -5.08 10.62
N ALA A 57 22.13 -6.00 11.15
CA ALA A 57 22.17 -7.41 10.77
C ALA A 57 21.35 -7.72 9.50
N GLY A 58 20.65 -6.73 8.93
CA GLY A 58 19.77 -6.90 7.77
C GLY A 58 18.50 -7.70 8.07
N LEU A 59 18.14 -7.86 9.35
CA LEU A 59 16.93 -8.59 9.75
C LEU A 59 15.68 -7.72 9.70
N VAL A 60 15.86 -6.39 9.78
CA VAL A 60 14.82 -5.39 9.61
C VAL A 60 15.36 -4.36 8.64
N ASN A 61 14.61 -4.08 7.58
CA ASN A 61 15.00 -3.15 6.54
C ASN A 61 13.74 -2.45 6.04
N ASP A 62 13.54 -1.20 6.49
CA ASP A 62 12.33 -0.45 6.16
C ASP A 62 12.29 -0.03 4.68
N ALA A 63 13.46 0.13 4.03
CA ALA A 63 13.53 0.42 2.60
C ALA A 63 13.08 -0.78 1.75
N GLU A 64 13.64 -1.96 2.02
CA GLU A 64 13.22 -3.20 1.33
C GLU A 64 11.75 -3.53 1.63
N PHE A 65 11.31 -3.31 2.87
CA PHE A 65 9.89 -3.45 3.21
C PHE A 65 9.02 -2.52 2.35
N ALA A 66 9.43 -1.26 2.20
CA ALA A 66 8.66 -0.26 1.46
C ALA A 66 8.55 -0.58 -0.03
N GLU A 67 9.65 -0.98 -0.67
CA GLU A 67 9.69 -1.41 -2.07
C GLU A 67 8.75 -2.58 -2.33
N LEU A 68 8.86 -3.65 -1.53
CA LEU A 68 8.01 -4.83 -1.64
C LEU A 68 6.54 -4.50 -1.38
N TRP A 69 6.27 -3.61 -0.42
CA TRP A 69 4.91 -3.16 -0.11
C TRP A 69 4.30 -2.39 -1.28
N VAL A 70 5.05 -1.43 -1.84
CA VAL A 70 4.64 -0.64 -3.01
C VAL A 70 4.30 -1.53 -4.17
N LYS A 71 5.22 -2.41 -4.56
CA LYS A 71 5.04 -3.34 -5.68
C LYS A 71 3.78 -4.19 -5.48
N SER A 72 3.68 -4.85 -4.33
CA SER A 72 2.55 -5.73 -4.03
C SER A 72 1.20 -5.00 -4.04
N ARG A 73 1.10 -3.84 -3.42
CA ARG A 73 -0.16 -3.08 -3.32
C ARG A 73 -0.55 -2.41 -4.63
N HIS A 74 0.43 -1.93 -5.39
CA HIS A 74 0.18 -1.39 -6.72
C HIS A 74 -0.36 -2.49 -7.64
N GLU A 75 0.29 -3.65 -7.71
CA GLU A 75 -0.12 -4.76 -8.58
C GLU A 75 -1.44 -5.41 -8.14
N THR A 76 -1.63 -5.69 -6.85
CA THR A 76 -2.78 -6.49 -6.39
C THR A 76 -4.00 -5.64 -6.04
N GLN A 77 -3.80 -4.38 -5.62
CA GLN A 77 -4.88 -3.49 -5.20
C GLN A 77 -5.02 -2.27 -6.10
N GLY A 78 -4.09 -2.02 -7.03
CA GLY A 78 -4.13 -0.86 -7.91
C GLY A 78 -4.11 0.46 -7.16
N LEU A 79 -3.38 0.54 -6.04
CA LEU A 79 -3.23 1.77 -5.30
C LEU A 79 -2.34 2.77 -6.06
N SER A 80 -2.75 4.03 -6.02
CA SER A 80 -1.94 5.16 -6.49
C SER A 80 -0.71 5.37 -5.62
N ARG A 81 0.29 6.05 -6.16
CA ARG A 81 1.47 6.53 -5.43
C ARG A 81 1.11 7.27 -4.15
N THR A 82 0.09 8.12 -4.19
CA THR A 82 -0.36 8.90 -3.02
C THR A 82 -0.91 7.99 -1.92
N ALA A 83 -1.73 6.99 -2.29
CA ALA A 83 -2.25 6.02 -1.33
C ALA A 83 -1.14 5.13 -0.75
N LEU A 84 -0.17 4.72 -1.57
CA LEU A 84 0.98 3.92 -1.15
C LEU A 84 1.86 4.68 -0.15
N LEU A 85 2.17 5.95 -0.42
CA LEU A 85 2.88 6.82 0.51
C LEU A 85 2.16 6.91 1.86
N ALA A 86 0.84 7.12 1.84
CA ALA A 86 0.03 7.18 3.05
C ALA A 86 -0.03 5.83 3.81
N GLU A 87 0.04 4.69 3.10
CA GLU A 87 0.14 3.37 3.72
C GLU A 87 1.47 3.15 4.43
N LEU A 88 2.58 3.48 3.77
CA LEU A 88 3.92 3.35 4.33
C LEU A 88 4.10 4.23 5.57
N ARG A 89 3.62 5.47 5.54
CA ARG A 89 3.59 6.34 6.71
C ARG A 89 2.79 5.75 7.87
N ARG A 90 1.62 5.17 7.59
CA ARG A 90 0.82 4.47 8.62
C ARG A 90 1.51 3.21 9.15
N LYS A 91 2.41 2.61 8.36
CA LYS A 91 3.29 1.53 8.80
C LYS A 91 4.49 2.02 9.62
N GLY A 92 4.70 3.32 9.69
CA GLY A 92 5.83 3.93 10.41
C GLY A 92 7.14 3.87 9.64
N VAL A 93 7.09 3.69 8.32
CA VAL A 93 8.25 3.88 7.45
C VAL A 93 8.56 5.37 7.40
N ASP A 94 9.85 5.70 7.50
CA ASP A 94 10.35 7.08 7.39
C ASP A 94 9.86 7.77 6.11
N ASP A 95 9.66 9.08 6.19
CA ASP A 95 9.07 9.88 5.10
C ASP A 95 9.91 9.86 3.82
N GLU A 96 11.24 9.89 3.93
CA GLU A 96 12.13 9.86 2.76
C GLU A 96 12.12 8.48 2.11
N VAL A 97 12.21 7.43 2.93
CA VAL A 97 12.12 6.03 2.47
C VAL A 97 10.79 5.74 1.81
N ALA A 98 9.69 6.21 2.41
CA ALA A 98 8.35 6.03 1.87
C ALA A 98 8.16 6.80 0.55
N ALA A 99 8.69 8.02 0.45
CA ALA A 99 8.64 8.82 -0.76
C ALA A 99 9.48 8.24 -1.89
N GLN A 100 10.65 7.68 -1.58
CA GLN A 100 11.52 6.98 -2.52
C GLN A 100 10.81 5.75 -3.09
N ALA A 101 10.38 4.83 -2.23
CA ALA A 101 9.72 3.60 -2.66
C ALA A 101 8.44 3.87 -3.46
N ALA A 102 7.56 4.77 -2.97
CA ALA A 102 6.35 5.13 -3.71
C ALA A 102 6.67 5.88 -5.02
N GLY A 103 7.84 6.51 -5.13
CA GLY A 103 8.34 7.17 -6.33
C GLY A 103 8.76 6.23 -7.46
N GLU A 104 8.96 4.94 -7.18
CA GLU A 104 9.23 3.92 -8.19
C GLU A 104 8.02 3.66 -9.10
N VAL A 105 6.81 3.95 -8.60
CA VAL A 105 5.61 4.01 -9.45
C VAL A 105 5.67 5.30 -10.25
N ASP A 106 6.10 5.17 -11.50
CA ASP A 106 6.08 6.29 -12.44
C ASP A 106 4.65 6.66 -12.87
N ARG A 107 4.53 7.82 -13.52
CA ARG A 107 3.23 8.37 -13.92
C ARG A 107 2.52 7.52 -14.98
N GLU A 108 3.29 6.89 -15.87
CA GLU A 108 2.74 6.09 -16.96
C GLU A 108 2.15 4.79 -16.42
N SER A 109 2.88 4.12 -15.54
CA SER A 109 2.42 2.94 -14.80
C SER A 109 1.19 3.24 -13.96
N GLU A 110 1.17 4.38 -13.25
CA GLU A 110 0.00 4.82 -12.48
C GLU A 110 -1.23 5.05 -13.36
N GLU A 111 -1.07 5.73 -14.50
CA GLU A 111 -2.15 5.96 -15.46
C GLU A 111 -2.67 4.65 -16.07
N GLN A 112 -1.77 3.75 -16.46
CA GLN A 112 -2.11 2.45 -17.04
C GLN A 112 -2.90 1.59 -16.05
N MET A 113 -2.48 1.53 -14.78
CA MET A 113 -3.22 0.85 -13.73
C MET A 113 -4.62 1.48 -13.52
N ALA A 114 -4.75 2.80 -13.59
CA ALA A 114 -6.05 3.46 -13.51
C ALA A 114 -6.99 3.04 -14.65
N LYS A 115 -6.48 2.97 -15.89
CA LYS A 115 -7.24 2.51 -17.07
C LYS A 115 -7.73 1.08 -16.89
N GLU A 116 -6.85 0.16 -16.49
CA GLU A 116 -7.19 -1.25 -16.24
C GLU A 116 -8.26 -1.42 -15.16
N LEU A 117 -8.13 -0.67 -14.06
CA LEU A 117 -9.12 -0.65 -13.00
C LEU A 117 -10.48 -0.16 -13.48
N VAL A 118 -10.51 0.89 -14.31
CA VAL A 118 -11.75 1.43 -14.88
C VAL A 118 -12.39 0.43 -15.84
N ARG A 119 -11.64 -0.15 -16.79
CA ARG A 119 -12.13 -1.18 -17.72
C ARG A 119 -12.75 -2.36 -16.99
N LYS A 120 -12.03 -2.90 -15.99
CA LYS A 120 -12.53 -4.01 -15.16
C LYS A 120 -13.81 -3.61 -14.42
N ARG A 121 -13.89 -2.37 -13.93
CA ARG A 121 -15.08 -1.89 -13.22
C ARG A 121 -16.25 -1.64 -14.16
N LEU A 122 -16.02 -1.14 -15.37
CA LEU A 122 -17.03 -0.95 -16.41
C LEU A 122 -17.70 -2.27 -16.79
N GLY A 123 -16.94 -3.35 -17.00
CA GLY A 123 -17.50 -4.67 -17.30
C GLY A 123 -18.39 -5.28 -16.22
N SER A 124 -18.38 -4.74 -15.00
CA SER A 124 -19.27 -5.12 -13.88
C SER A 124 -20.28 -4.03 -13.53
N LEU A 125 -20.19 -2.88 -14.20
CA LEU A 125 -21.12 -1.78 -14.05
C LEU A 125 -22.32 -2.14 -14.92
N GLY A 126 -23.43 -2.54 -14.31
CA GLY A 126 -24.68 -2.77 -15.06
C GLY A 126 -25.07 -1.53 -15.86
N ASN A 127 -26.06 -1.68 -16.75
CA ASN A 127 -26.47 -0.61 -17.66
C ASN A 127 -26.94 0.63 -16.88
N VAL A 128 -26.13 1.69 -16.89
CA VAL A 128 -26.38 2.97 -16.23
C VAL A 128 -25.99 4.10 -17.17
N ASP A 129 -26.60 5.25 -16.98
CA ASP A 129 -26.25 6.45 -17.74
C ASP A 129 -24.79 6.90 -17.45
N GLU A 130 -24.22 7.64 -18.41
CA GLU A 130 -22.82 8.10 -18.36
C GLU A 130 -22.51 8.91 -17.09
N GLN A 131 -23.44 9.77 -16.63
CA GLN A 131 -23.21 10.59 -15.44
C GLN A 131 -23.15 9.73 -14.17
N THR A 132 -24.02 8.72 -14.09
CA THR A 132 -23.98 7.73 -13.01
C THR A 132 -22.72 6.90 -13.05
N ALA A 133 -22.27 6.47 -14.23
CA ALA A 133 -21.01 5.74 -14.38
C ALA A 133 -19.81 6.57 -13.93
N LEU A 134 -19.69 7.80 -14.44
CA LEU A 134 -18.63 8.74 -14.10
C LEU A 134 -18.53 8.96 -12.58
N ARG A 135 -19.65 9.26 -11.91
CA ARG A 135 -19.68 9.46 -10.45
C ARG A 135 -19.23 8.22 -9.67
N ARG A 136 -19.67 7.02 -10.08
CA ARG A 136 -19.30 5.76 -9.42
C ARG A 136 -17.81 5.44 -9.60
N LEU A 137 -17.27 5.67 -10.80
CA LEU A 137 -15.88 5.43 -11.13
C LEU A 137 -14.95 6.45 -10.44
N LEU A 138 -15.34 7.72 -10.38
CA LEU A 138 -14.59 8.75 -9.63
C LEU A 138 -14.48 8.37 -8.16
N GLY A 139 -15.59 7.98 -7.52
CA GLY A 139 -15.57 7.51 -6.13
C GLY A 139 -14.71 6.25 -5.94
N PHE A 140 -14.67 5.36 -6.94
CA PHE A 140 -13.86 4.15 -6.92
C PHE A 140 -12.35 4.46 -6.98
N LEU A 141 -11.91 5.31 -7.93
CA LEU A 141 -10.51 5.72 -8.04
C LEU A 141 -10.08 6.61 -6.86
N ALA A 142 -10.97 7.46 -6.33
CA ALA A 142 -10.68 8.26 -5.14
C ALA A 142 -10.35 7.40 -3.92
N ARG A 143 -11.05 6.27 -3.70
CA ARG A 143 -10.72 5.32 -2.62
C ARG A 143 -9.38 4.59 -2.81
N LYS A 144 -8.84 4.60 -4.03
CA LYS A 144 -7.50 4.11 -4.36
C LYS A 144 -6.44 5.21 -4.37
N GLY A 145 -6.84 6.45 -4.06
CA GLY A 145 -5.98 7.63 -3.91
C GLY A 145 -5.59 8.33 -5.20
N TYR A 146 -6.19 7.99 -6.35
CA TYR A 146 -5.84 8.65 -7.60
C TYR A 146 -6.22 10.13 -7.57
N PRO A 147 -5.34 11.03 -8.07
CA PRO A 147 -5.65 12.44 -8.21
C PRO A 147 -6.89 12.65 -9.08
N GLN A 148 -7.76 13.58 -8.69
CA GLN A 148 -9.04 13.82 -9.35
C GLN A 148 -8.90 14.12 -10.85
N GLY A 149 -7.87 14.89 -11.25
CA GLY A 149 -7.63 15.23 -12.65
C GLY A 149 -7.29 14.02 -13.52
N LEU A 150 -6.40 13.15 -13.04
CA LEU A 150 -6.04 11.90 -13.72
C LEU A 150 -7.26 10.97 -13.79
N ALA A 151 -7.94 10.77 -12.66
CA ALA A 151 -9.13 9.93 -12.59
C ALA A 151 -10.22 10.37 -13.58
N TYR A 152 -10.52 11.67 -13.64
CA TYR A 152 -11.52 12.21 -14.57
C TYR A 152 -11.14 11.95 -16.03
N THR A 153 -9.88 12.22 -16.39
CA THR A 153 -9.37 12.05 -17.77
C THR A 153 -9.48 10.59 -18.20
N VAL A 154 -8.93 9.67 -17.41
CA VAL A 154 -8.99 8.22 -17.66
C VAL A 154 -10.43 7.74 -17.78
N ILE A 155 -11.31 8.12 -16.84
CA ILE A 155 -12.71 7.66 -16.89
C ILE A 155 -13.42 8.14 -18.15
N LYS A 156 -13.18 9.38 -18.58
CA LYS A 156 -13.81 9.94 -19.78
C LYS A 156 -13.34 9.26 -21.07
N GLU A 157 -12.06 8.93 -21.14
CA GLU A 157 -11.48 8.15 -22.25
C GLU A 157 -12.10 6.76 -22.31
N GLU A 158 -12.07 6.03 -21.19
CA GLU A 158 -12.58 4.66 -21.11
C GLU A 158 -14.10 4.55 -21.34
N LEU A 159 -14.90 5.53 -20.88
CA LEU A 159 -16.34 5.56 -21.16
C LEU A 159 -16.64 5.75 -22.66
N ARG A 160 -15.84 6.56 -23.36
CA ARG A 160 -15.98 6.77 -24.81
C ARG A 160 -15.66 5.50 -25.57
N GLU A 161 -14.56 4.83 -25.20
CA GLU A 161 -14.14 3.56 -25.81
C GLU A 161 -15.17 2.46 -25.54
N TYR A 162 -15.63 2.32 -24.30
CA TYR A 162 -16.63 1.32 -23.92
C TYR A 162 -17.98 1.52 -24.62
N GLY A 163 -18.43 2.77 -24.79
CA GLY A 163 -19.64 3.08 -25.55
C GLY A 163 -19.51 2.75 -27.04
N ALA A 164 -18.34 3.02 -27.64
CA ALA A 164 -18.06 2.66 -29.03
C ALA A 164 -18.05 1.13 -29.22
N GLU A 165 -17.40 0.40 -28.32
CA GLU A 165 -17.37 -1.07 -28.34
C GLU A 165 -18.76 -1.68 -28.16
N SER A 166 -19.57 -1.17 -27.22
CA SER A 166 -20.95 -1.61 -27.03
C SER A 166 -21.80 -1.38 -28.28
N THR A 167 -21.65 -0.22 -28.95
CA THR A 167 -22.41 0.09 -30.17
C THR A 167 -22.04 -0.88 -31.31
N LEU A 168 -20.74 -1.17 -31.48
CA LEU A 168 -20.28 -2.12 -32.49
C LEU A 168 -20.76 -3.55 -32.23
N LEU A 169 -20.83 -3.97 -30.96
CA LEU A 169 -21.39 -5.27 -30.59
C LEU A 169 -22.89 -5.31 -30.89
N ASP A 170 -23.65 -4.29 -30.48
CA ASP A 170 -25.08 -4.20 -30.75
C ASP A 170 -25.38 -4.27 -32.25
N ASP A 171 -24.62 -3.54 -33.09
CA ASP A 171 -24.75 -3.58 -34.55
C ASP A 171 -24.41 -4.96 -35.13
N ALA A 172 -23.44 -5.69 -34.55
CA ALA A 172 -23.04 -7.02 -35.01
C ALA A 172 -24.02 -8.15 -34.65
N TYR A 173 -24.95 -7.93 -33.71
CA TYR A 173 -25.99 -8.89 -33.32
C TYR A 173 -27.35 -8.65 -34.00
N ILE A 174 -27.49 -7.59 -34.80
CA ILE A 174 -28.73 -7.22 -35.49
C ILE A 174 -28.81 -7.80 -36.93
N ASP A 175 -27.71 -8.31 -37.49
CA ASP A 175 -27.62 -9.04 -38.77
C ASP A 175 -27.66 -10.57 -38.60
#